data_AF-A0A0K1QB89-F1
#
_entry.id   AF-A0A0K1QB89-F1
#
_cell.length_a   1.000
_cell.length_b   1.000
_cell.length_c   1.000
_cell.angle_alpha   90.00
_cell.angle_beta   90.00
_cell.angle_gamma   90.00
#
_symmetry.space_group_name_H-M   'P 1'
#
loop_
_entity.id
_entity.type
_entity.pdbx_description
1 polymer ?
#
loop_
_entity_poly.entity_id
_entity_poly.type
_entity_poly.pdbx_seq_one_letter_code
_entity_poly.pdbx_strand_id
1 'polypeptide(L)'
;MASHVLPFEKPVVDLVARVRELRALAENDKRFESELRRLEEKAGRLARELFADLSPWQKVQLCRHPNRPYTLDYINHLIEDFVEMHGDRRFGDDPAIVGGIGRYHGRSVVVVGHQKGRTTKEKAMRNFGQAQPEGNRKASRLYELADRFGMPILTFVDTAGAYPGIGAEERGQSEAIGACLAAMSRARVPIITTIIGEGGSGGALALGVGNRVHVLEYGTYSVISPEGCASILWKDGAKADEAAARLRITAPSFSNSRSSIAWSTSPPAVRIRTTRPLRALSTPPSAKRSRSCSRRRPTSSFAIATIASASSARSSPEAPSSASSAQNATRTRQERDNNVPHA
;
A
#
# COMPACT_ATOMS: atom_id res chain seq x y z
N MET A 1 15.84 16.46 11.70
CA MET A 1 15.36 16.34 10.31
C MET A 1 14.19 17.29 10.15
N ALA A 2 14.21 18.19 9.16
CA ALA A 2 13.08 19.06 8.89
C ALA A 2 11.84 18.17 8.68
N SER A 3 10.81 18.34 9.50
CA SER A 3 9.56 17.60 9.34
C SER A 3 8.99 17.98 7.98
N HIS A 4 8.84 17.02 7.08
CA HIS A 4 8.03 17.25 5.90
C HIS A 4 6.61 17.55 6.39
N VAL A 5 6.08 18.71 6.02
CA VAL A 5 4.74 19.17 6.40
C VAL A 5 3.91 19.27 5.14
N LEU A 6 2.79 18.56 5.08
CA LEU A 6 1.88 18.67 3.96
C LEU A 6 1.14 20.01 4.02
N PRO A 7 0.78 20.63 2.88
CA PRO A 7 0.17 21.96 2.87
C PRO A 7 -1.09 22.06 3.75
N PHE A 8 -1.92 21.02 3.77
CA PHE A 8 -3.15 20.98 4.57
C PHE A 8 -2.90 20.75 6.07
N GLU A 9 -1.71 20.26 6.45
CA GLU A 9 -1.33 20.05 7.86
C GLU A 9 -0.82 21.33 8.52
N LYS A 10 -0.40 22.34 7.73
CA LYS A 10 0.18 23.60 8.24
C LYS A 10 -0.61 24.23 9.39
N PRO A 11 -1.96 24.40 9.30
CA PRO A 11 -2.72 25.02 10.40
C PRO A 11 -2.61 24.26 11.72
N VAL A 12 -2.51 22.92 11.67
CA VAL A 12 -2.35 22.07 12.85
C VAL A 12 -0.91 22.13 13.35
N VAL A 13 0.07 22.07 12.44
CA VAL A 13 1.50 22.12 12.78
C VAL A 13 1.86 23.44 13.46
N ASP A 14 1.38 24.56 12.93
CA ASP A 14 1.65 25.89 13.51
C ASP A 14 1.04 26.00 14.91
N LEU A 15 -0.17 25.47 15.11
CA LEU A 15 -0.81 25.47 16.42
C LEU A 15 -0.09 24.55 17.40
N VAL A 16 0.38 23.38 16.96
CA VAL A 16 1.19 22.46 17.79
C VAL A 16 2.54 23.06 18.15
N ALA A 17 3.18 23.78 17.23
CA ALA A 17 4.39 24.53 17.50
C ALA A 17 4.14 25.59 18.58
N ARG A 18 3.03 26.34 18.48
CA ARG A 18 2.66 27.32 19.49
C ARG A 18 2.35 26.69 20.85
N VAL A 19 1.67 25.54 20.88
CA VAL A 19 1.44 24.74 22.09
C VAL A 19 2.77 24.33 22.72
N ARG A 20 3.75 23.91 21.92
CA ARG A 20 5.07 23.51 22.41
C ARG A 20 5.84 24.68 23.03
N GLU A 21 5.82 25.85 22.41
CA GLU A 21 6.41 27.08 22.96
C GLU A 21 5.75 27.46 24.29
N LEU A 22 4.42 27.48 24.32
CA LEU A 22 3.68 27.87 25.52
C LEU A 22 3.84 26.86 26.65
N ARG A 23 3.98 25.57 26.33
CA ARG A 23 4.29 24.54 27.32
C ARG A 23 5.63 24.78 28.01
N ALA A 24 6.66 25.17 27.26
CA ALA A 24 7.97 25.51 27.83
C ALA A 24 7.92 26.74 28.74
N LEU A 25 7.03 27.70 28.46
CA LEU A 25 6.80 28.85 29.33
C LEU A 25 6.00 28.49 30.58
N ALA A 26 4.97 27.63 30.43
CA ALA A 26 4.13 27.18 31.53
C ALA A 26 4.88 26.33 32.58
N GLU A 27 5.99 25.69 32.19
CA GLU A 27 6.89 25.01 33.14
C GLU A 27 7.49 25.97 34.18
N ASN A 28 7.68 27.24 33.82
CA ASN A 28 8.28 28.27 34.68
C ASN A 28 7.24 29.22 35.28
N ASP A 29 6.09 29.39 34.63
CA ASP A 29 5.05 30.32 35.06
C ASP A 29 3.64 29.73 34.88
N LYS A 30 3.00 29.42 36.02
CA LYS A 30 1.67 28.82 36.07
C LYS A 30 0.57 29.67 35.48
N ARG A 31 0.79 30.97 35.26
CA ARG A 31 -0.20 31.86 34.61
C ARG A 31 -0.56 31.40 33.19
N PHE A 32 0.34 30.68 32.52
CA PHE A 32 0.12 30.16 31.18
C PHE A 32 -0.61 28.80 31.13
N GLU A 33 -0.87 28.14 32.26
CA GLU A 33 -1.51 26.81 32.27
C GLU A 33 -2.92 26.82 31.65
N SER A 34 -3.71 27.85 31.91
CA SER A 34 -5.08 27.98 31.39
C SER A 34 -5.10 28.21 29.87
N GLU A 35 -4.20 29.05 29.37
CA GLU A 35 -4.04 29.32 27.95
C GLU A 35 -3.48 28.10 27.21
N LEU A 36 -2.52 27.39 27.82
CA LEU A 36 -1.97 26.15 27.30
C LEU A 36 -3.07 25.11 27.09
N ARG A 37 -3.91 24.88 28.11
CA ARG A 37 -5.02 23.93 28.02
C ARG A 37 -5.99 24.29 26.89
N ARG A 38 -6.34 25.58 26.76
CA ARG A 38 -7.22 26.07 25.69
C ARG A 38 -6.62 25.83 24.30
N LEU A 39 -5.32 26.09 24.12
CA LEU A 39 -4.63 25.86 22.86
C LEU A 39 -4.49 24.37 22.54
N GLU A 40 -4.22 23.52 23.53
CA GLU A 40 -4.18 22.06 23.36
C GLU A 40 -5.54 21.50 22.92
N GLU A 41 -6.63 21.95 23.55
CA GLU A 41 -7.99 21.56 23.17
C GLU A 41 -8.33 22.02 21.75
N LYS A 42 -7.93 23.25 21.37
CA LYS A 42 -8.09 23.77 20.01
C LYS A 42 -7.27 22.97 19.00
N ALA A 43 -6.03 22.61 19.33
CA ALA A 43 -5.16 21.78 18.49
C ALA A 43 -5.78 20.41 18.24
N GLY A 44 -6.22 19.75 19.31
CA GLY A 44 -6.83 18.44 19.22
C GLY A 44 -8.13 18.46 18.42
N ARG A 45 -8.95 19.51 18.57
CA ARG A 45 -10.19 19.67 17.79
C ARG A 45 -9.90 19.87 16.31
N LEU A 46 -9.04 20.84 15.98
CA LEU A 46 -8.69 21.15 14.58
C LEU A 46 -8.05 19.94 13.89
N ALA A 47 -7.18 19.20 14.59
CA ALA A 47 -6.60 17.98 14.07
C ALA A 47 -7.69 16.94 13.77
N ARG A 48 -8.63 16.69 14.69
CA ARG A 48 -9.72 15.74 14.46
C ARG A 48 -10.60 16.13 13.28
N GLU A 49 -10.96 17.41 13.17
CA GLU A 49 -11.77 17.93 12.06
C GLU A 49 -11.02 17.78 10.72
N LEU A 50 -9.74 18.12 10.68
CA LEU A 50 -8.90 17.99 9.49
C LEU A 50 -8.79 16.53 9.02
N PHE A 51 -8.49 15.60 9.94
CA PHE A 51 -8.30 14.19 9.58
C PHE A 51 -9.63 13.45 9.32
N ALA A 52 -10.77 13.97 9.79
CA ALA A 52 -12.09 13.37 9.56
C ALA A 52 -12.57 13.55 8.11
N ASP A 53 -12.27 14.69 7.47
CA ASP A 53 -12.77 15.04 6.14
C ASP A 53 -11.65 15.19 5.10
N LEU A 54 -10.73 14.24 5.09
CA LEU A 54 -9.63 14.25 4.11
C LEU A 54 -10.13 13.86 2.71
N SER A 55 -9.77 14.68 1.73
CA SER A 55 -9.97 14.37 0.32
C SER A 55 -9.16 13.14 -0.11
N PRO A 56 -9.56 12.44 -1.19
CA PRO A 56 -8.79 11.31 -1.71
C PRO A 56 -7.32 11.67 -2.00
N TRP A 57 -7.07 12.86 -2.52
CA TRP A 57 -5.72 13.35 -2.81
C TRP A 57 -4.90 13.59 -1.54
N GLN A 58 -5.49 14.19 -0.50
CA GLN A 58 -4.81 14.36 0.78
C GLN A 58 -4.45 13.01 1.41
N LYS A 59 -5.30 11.99 1.27
CA LYS A 59 -4.99 10.62 1.69
C LYS A 59 -3.84 10.02 0.88
N VAL A 60 -3.75 10.27 -0.43
CA VAL A 60 -2.58 9.89 -1.26
C VAL A 60 -1.31 10.56 -0.75
N GLN A 61 -1.38 11.84 -0.38
CA GLN A 61 -0.23 12.57 0.17
C GLN A 61 0.24 11.97 1.52
N LEU A 62 -0.68 11.61 2.42
CA LEU A 62 -0.36 10.87 3.66
C LEU A 62 0.18 9.46 3.39
N CYS A 63 -0.33 8.81 2.35
CA CYS A 63 0.18 7.53 1.87
C CYS A 63 1.65 7.59 1.48
N ARG A 64 2.05 8.70 0.87
CA ARG A 64 3.42 8.97 0.39
C ARG A 64 4.29 9.69 1.41
N HIS A 65 3.79 9.90 2.63
CA HIS A 65 4.48 10.70 3.63
C HIS A 65 5.88 10.13 3.95
N PRO A 66 6.96 10.94 3.94
CA PRO A 66 8.33 10.45 4.13
C PRO A 66 8.57 9.73 5.47
N ASN A 67 7.78 10.05 6.49
CA ASN A 67 7.86 9.41 7.82
C ASN A 67 6.87 8.24 8.00
N ARG A 68 6.14 7.84 6.95
CA ARG A 68 5.25 6.69 7.02
C ARG A 68 6.05 5.41 7.31
N PRO A 69 5.65 4.54 8.26
CA PRO A 69 6.37 3.29 8.53
C PRO A 69 6.47 2.38 7.30
N TYR A 70 7.66 1.82 7.07
CA TYR A 70 7.94 0.86 5.99
C TYR A 70 8.00 -0.57 6.55
N THR A 71 8.14 -1.56 5.67
CA THR A 71 8.10 -2.99 6.04
C THR A 71 9.01 -3.35 7.22
N LEU A 72 10.28 -2.93 7.19
CA LEU A 72 11.22 -3.21 8.29
C LEU A 72 10.80 -2.58 9.62
N ASP A 73 10.10 -1.43 9.62
CA ASP A 73 9.57 -0.85 10.84
C ASP A 73 8.52 -1.78 11.47
N TYR A 74 7.61 -2.34 10.67
CA TYR A 74 6.63 -3.31 11.16
C TYR A 74 7.28 -4.62 11.61
N ILE A 75 8.24 -5.13 10.85
CA ILE A 75 8.98 -6.36 11.22
C ILE A 75 9.64 -6.19 12.59
N ASN A 76 10.36 -5.08 12.80
CA ASN A 76 11.06 -4.80 14.06
C ASN A 76 10.12 -4.67 15.28
N HIS A 77 8.84 -4.34 15.07
CA HIS A 77 7.87 -4.19 16.16
C HIS A 77 6.99 -5.43 16.37
N LEU A 78 6.76 -6.23 15.32
CA LEU A 78 5.76 -7.30 15.32
C LEU A 78 6.35 -8.70 15.25
N ILE A 79 7.55 -8.86 14.70
CA ILE A 79 8.12 -10.17 14.35
C ILE A 79 9.34 -10.45 15.23
N GLU A 80 9.24 -11.50 16.04
CA GLU A 80 10.30 -12.01 16.88
C GLU A 80 11.25 -12.91 16.06
N ASP A 81 12.53 -12.97 16.44
CA ASP A 81 13.56 -13.82 15.82
C ASP A 81 13.61 -13.73 14.29
N PHE A 82 13.43 -12.53 13.73
CA PHE A 82 13.40 -12.34 12.29
C PHE A 82 14.79 -12.59 11.67
N VAL A 83 14.83 -13.51 10.71
CA VAL A 83 16.01 -13.80 9.89
C VAL A 83 15.70 -13.45 8.45
N GLU A 84 16.31 -12.37 7.95
CA GLU A 84 16.18 -11.96 6.56
C GLU A 84 16.84 -12.98 5.62
N MET A 85 16.17 -13.26 4.51
CA MET A 85 16.62 -14.20 3.49
C MET A 85 16.84 -13.49 2.17
N HIS A 86 18.05 -13.59 1.64
CA HIS A 86 18.49 -12.85 0.46
C HIS A 86 18.48 -13.69 -0.83
N GLY A 87 18.33 -13.01 -1.96
CA GLY A 87 18.56 -13.54 -3.31
C GLY A 87 17.42 -14.38 -3.89
N ASP A 88 17.30 -14.36 -5.21
CA ASP A 88 16.33 -15.15 -5.99
C ASP A 88 16.87 -16.50 -6.48
N ARG A 89 18.18 -16.75 -6.32
CA ARG A 89 18.92 -17.93 -6.83
C ARG A 89 19.02 -18.00 -8.36
N ARG A 90 18.81 -16.88 -9.06
CA ARG A 90 18.90 -16.80 -10.53
C ARG A 90 19.73 -15.63 -11.00
N PHE A 91 19.52 -14.44 -10.42
CA PHE A 91 20.15 -13.22 -10.89
C PHE A 91 20.72 -12.37 -9.76
N GLY A 92 19.93 -12.08 -8.72
CA GLY A 92 20.35 -11.11 -7.70
C GLY A 92 19.48 -11.06 -6.47
N ASP A 93 19.90 -10.23 -5.51
CA ASP A 93 19.12 -9.85 -4.34
C ASP A 93 18.62 -8.42 -4.51
N ASP A 94 17.31 -8.26 -4.77
CA ASP A 94 16.70 -6.95 -4.93
C ASP A 94 16.41 -6.32 -3.56
N PRO A 95 17.04 -5.18 -3.22
CA PRO A 95 16.81 -4.51 -1.95
C PRO A 95 15.45 -3.79 -1.85
N ALA A 96 14.68 -3.69 -2.94
CA ALA A 96 13.30 -3.21 -2.91
C ALA A 96 12.34 -4.22 -2.27
N ILE A 97 12.74 -5.50 -2.16
CA ILE A 97 11.96 -6.55 -1.50
C ILE A 97 12.76 -7.11 -0.31
N VAL A 98 12.19 -6.96 0.88
CA VAL A 98 12.71 -7.60 2.11
C VAL A 98 11.81 -8.78 2.46
N GLY A 99 12.40 -9.83 3.00
CA GLY A 99 11.61 -10.97 3.45
C GLY A 99 12.43 -12.05 4.13
N GLY A 100 11.76 -12.87 4.92
CA GLY A 100 12.43 -13.83 5.79
C GLY A 100 11.46 -14.61 6.67
N ILE A 101 12.03 -15.36 7.61
CA ILE A 101 11.28 -16.17 8.58
C ILE A 101 11.37 -15.48 9.93
N GLY A 102 10.29 -15.52 10.71
CA GLY A 102 10.29 -15.12 12.11
C GLY A 102 9.11 -15.73 12.85
N ARG A 103 8.80 -15.18 14.03
CA ARG A 103 7.64 -15.58 14.84
C ARG A 103 6.70 -14.42 15.04
N TYR A 104 5.41 -14.67 14.86
CA TYR A 104 4.33 -13.75 15.19
C TYR A 104 3.43 -14.41 16.24
N HIS A 105 3.36 -13.85 17.45
CA HIS A 105 2.67 -14.43 18.61
C HIS A 105 3.00 -15.92 18.82
N GLY A 106 4.29 -16.25 18.77
CA GLY A 106 4.80 -17.62 18.96
C GLY A 106 4.64 -18.57 17.77
N ARG A 107 3.97 -18.16 16.68
CA ARG A 107 3.82 -18.96 15.46
C ARG A 107 4.87 -18.58 14.41
N SER A 108 5.55 -19.57 13.84
CA SER A 108 6.47 -19.35 12.70
C SER A 108 5.71 -18.83 11.49
N VAL A 109 6.22 -17.76 10.90
CA VAL A 109 5.64 -17.09 9.72
C VAL A 109 6.75 -16.73 8.73
N VAL A 110 6.38 -16.65 7.45
CA VAL A 110 7.19 -15.99 6.43
C VAL A 110 6.64 -14.59 6.21
N VAL A 111 7.52 -13.59 6.23
CA VAL A 111 7.16 -12.18 6.00
C VAL A 111 7.84 -11.70 4.73
N VAL A 112 7.12 -11.00 3.86
CA VAL A 112 7.65 -10.42 2.62
C VAL A 112 7.05 -9.03 2.42
N GLY A 113 7.84 -8.03 2.06
CA GLY A 113 7.29 -6.70 1.80
C GLY A 113 8.16 -5.80 0.96
N HIS A 114 7.54 -4.76 0.43
CA HIS A 114 8.25 -3.68 -0.26
C HIS A 114 9.01 -2.84 0.75
N GLN A 115 10.26 -2.52 0.46
CA GLN A 115 11.09 -1.69 1.33
C GLN A 115 11.55 -0.44 0.60
N LYS A 116 11.05 0.71 1.05
CA LYS A 116 11.52 2.03 0.65
C LYS A 116 12.74 2.46 1.48
N GLY A 117 13.34 3.59 1.12
CA GLY A 117 14.45 4.21 1.87
C GLY A 117 14.02 5.49 2.58
N ARG A 118 14.65 5.81 3.72
CA ARG A 118 14.45 7.07 4.44
C ARG A 118 15.33 8.17 3.86
N THR A 119 16.61 7.86 3.65
CA THR A 119 17.58 8.80 3.05
C THR A 119 17.57 8.72 1.53
N THR A 120 18.07 9.75 0.85
CA THR A 120 18.22 9.74 -0.62
C THR A 120 19.07 8.55 -1.08
N LYS A 121 20.15 8.25 -0.37
CA LYS A 121 21.03 7.10 -0.65
C LYS A 121 20.26 5.78 -0.54
N GLU A 122 19.50 5.58 0.54
CA GLU A 122 18.69 4.38 0.72
C GLU A 122 17.58 4.27 -0.32
N LYS A 123 16.92 5.38 -0.67
CA LYS A 123 15.86 5.40 -1.70
C LYS A 123 16.40 4.96 -3.05
N ALA A 124 17.54 5.50 -3.46
CA ALA A 124 18.21 5.10 -4.70
C ALA A 124 18.61 3.63 -4.66
N MET A 125 19.23 3.18 -3.56
CA MET A 125 19.64 1.78 -3.40
C MET A 125 18.46 0.81 -3.48
N ARG A 126 17.32 1.16 -2.87
CA ARG A 126 16.11 0.32 -2.84
C ARG A 126 15.15 0.58 -3.99
N ASN A 127 15.58 1.28 -5.05
CA ASN A 127 14.72 1.66 -6.18
C ASN A 127 13.38 2.28 -5.74
N PHE A 128 13.38 3.06 -4.67
CA PHE A 128 12.17 3.66 -4.08
C PHE A 128 11.07 2.64 -3.72
N GLY A 129 11.43 1.38 -3.45
CA GLY A 129 10.50 0.28 -3.18
C GLY A 129 9.86 -0.31 -4.45
N GLN A 130 10.38 0.01 -5.63
CA GLN A 130 9.94 -0.55 -6.91
C GLN A 130 10.78 -1.78 -7.23
N ALA A 131 10.15 -2.95 -7.16
CA ALA A 131 10.85 -4.22 -7.37
C ALA A 131 11.26 -4.41 -8.85
N GLN A 132 12.47 -4.92 -9.04
CA GLN A 132 12.95 -5.53 -10.28
C GLN A 132 12.48 -7.01 -10.35
N PRO A 133 12.63 -7.69 -11.50
CA PRO A 133 12.14 -9.07 -11.67
C PRO A 133 12.73 -10.03 -10.64
N GLU A 134 14.02 -9.92 -10.33
CA GLU A 134 14.70 -10.69 -9.28
C GLU A 134 14.09 -10.49 -7.89
N GLY A 135 13.54 -9.31 -7.57
CA GLY A 135 12.82 -9.07 -6.32
C GLY A 135 11.51 -9.83 -6.24
N ASN A 136 10.76 -9.84 -7.34
CA ASN A 136 9.55 -10.65 -7.45
C ASN A 136 9.87 -12.16 -7.38
N ARG A 137 10.94 -12.62 -8.03
CA ARG A 137 11.38 -14.03 -7.94
C ARG A 137 11.85 -14.41 -6.54
N LYS A 138 12.54 -13.51 -5.82
CA LYS A 138 12.86 -13.66 -4.39
C LYS A 138 11.58 -13.82 -3.57
N ALA A 139 10.56 -12.98 -3.79
CA ALA A 139 9.27 -13.11 -3.12
C ALA A 139 8.60 -14.47 -3.40
N SER A 140 8.53 -14.88 -4.68
CA SER A 140 7.98 -16.18 -5.09
C SER A 140 8.68 -17.35 -4.40
N ARG A 141 10.02 -17.34 -4.35
CA ARG A 141 10.82 -18.34 -3.62
C ARG A 141 10.44 -18.42 -2.13
N LEU A 142 10.18 -17.28 -1.49
CA LEU A 142 9.76 -17.24 -0.09
C LEU A 142 8.32 -17.75 0.10
N TYR A 143 7.42 -17.53 -0.86
CA TYR A 143 6.07 -18.12 -0.82
C TYR A 143 6.11 -19.64 -0.94
N GLU A 144 6.91 -20.16 -1.87
CA GLU A 144 7.10 -21.61 -2.04
C GLU A 144 7.75 -22.25 -0.79
N LEU A 145 8.69 -21.55 -0.16
CA LEU A 145 9.29 -21.96 1.12
C LEU A 145 8.22 -22.04 2.22
N ALA A 146 7.40 -21.00 2.35
CA ALA A 146 6.33 -20.96 3.33
C ALA A 146 5.34 -22.11 3.14
N ASP A 147 4.91 -22.35 1.89
CA ASP A 147 3.99 -23.44 1.55
C ASP A 147 4.60 -24.82 1.86
N ARG A 148 5.87 -25.03 1.52
CA ARG A 148 6.58 -26.30 1.78
C ARG A 148 6.62 -26.64 3.27
N PHE A 149 6.81 -25.64 4.13
CA PHE A 149 6.95 -25.83 5.57
C PHE A 149 5.67 -25.53 6.35
N GLY A 150 4.54 -25.28 5.67
CA GLY A 150 3.26 -25.03 6.33
C GLY A 150 3.20 -23.73 7.14
N MET A 151 4.05 -22.75 6.81
CA MET A 151 4.12 -21.46 7.51
C MET A 151 3.15 -20.43 6.88
N PRO A 152 2.33 -19.72 7.66
CA PRO A 152 1.56 -18.60 7.13
C PRO A 152 2.46 -17.52 6.52
N ILE A 153 1.93 -16.84 5.51
CA ILE A 153 2.60 -15.74 4.82
C ILE A 153 1.95 -14.42 5.25
N LEU A 154 2.78 -13.46 5.67
CA LEU A 154 2.38 -12.08 5.91
C LEU A 154 3.04 -11.20 4.85
N THR A 155 2.24 -10.44 4.10
CA THR A 155 2.79 -9.48 3.12
C THR A 155 2.51 -8.02 3.49
N PHE A 156 3.52 -7.18 3.27
CA PHE A 156 3.45 -5.74 3.49
C PHE A 156 3.67 -4.99 2.17
N VAL A 157 2.62 -4.36 1.65
CA VAL A 157 2.64 -3.70 0.35
C VAL A 157 2.84 -2.18 0.52
N ASP A 158 3.90 -1.67 -0.08
CA ASP A 158 4.23 -0.25 -0.16
C ASP A 158 5.13 0.07 -1.35
N THR A 159 4.53 0.16 -2.54
CA THR A 159 5.22 0.44 -3.78
C THR A 159 4.38 1.33 -4.70
N ALA A 160 5.04 2.24 -5.42
CA ALA A 160 4.42 3.00 -6.49
C ALA A 160 4.15 2.13 -7.73
N GLY A 161 4.78 0.96 -7.82
CA GLY A 161 4.67 0.02 -8.94
C GLY A 161 5.96 -0.79 -9.12
N ALA A 162 5.93 -1.74 -10.05
CA ALA A 162 7.15 -2.43 -10.47
C ALA A 162 8.10 -1.44 -11.16
N TYR A 163 9.41 -1.68 -11.08
CA TYR A 163 10.39 -0.80 -11.70
C TYR A 163 10.27 -0.85 -13.24
N PRO A 164 9.99 0.28 -13.92
CA PRO A 164 9.72 0.30 -15.36
C PRO A 164 11.01 0.63 -16.15
N GLY A 165 11.98 -0.28 -16.14
CA GLY A 165 13.28 -0.08 -16.79
C GLY A 165 13.60 -1.15 -17.83
N ILE A 166 14.48 -0.83 -18.79
CA ILE A 166 14.91 -1.73 -19.88
C ILE A 166 15.40 -3.07 -19.32
N GLY A 167 16.32 -3.04 -18.36
CA GLY A 167 16.83 -4.26 -17.74
C GLY A 167 15.76 -5.09 -17.01
N ALA A 168 14.72 -4.44 -16.48
CA ALA A 168 13.59 -5.16 -15.88
C ALA A 168 12.76 -5.89 -16.95
N GLU A 169 12.55 -5.26 -18.11
CA GLU A 169 11.86 -5.89 -19.25
C GLU A 169 12.69 -7.04 -19.84
N GLU A 170 13.98 -6.83 -20.10
CA GLU A 170 14.90 -7.86 -20.61
C GLU A 170 14.95 -9.10 -19.71
N ARG A 171 14.82 -8.90 -18.39
CA ARG A 171 14.81 -9.98 -17.40
C ARG A 171 13.41 -10.49 -17.06
N GLY A 172 12.37 -10.04 -17.76
CA GLY A 172 11.01 -10.58 -17.65
C GLY A 172 10.21 -10.09 -16.44
N GLN A 173 10.01 -8.78 -16.31
CA GLN A 173 9.20 -8.18 -15.24
C GLN A 173 7.77 -8.73 -15.21
N SER A 174 7.11 -8.86 -16.36
CA SER A 174 5.75 -9.40 -16.44
C SER A 174 5.69 -10.87 -16.01
N GLU A 175 6.66 -11.70 -16.43
CA GLU A 175 6.76 -13.10 -16.02
C GLU A 175 6.95 -13.22 -14.52
N ALA A 176 7.86 -12.43 -13.94
CA ALA A 176 8.15 -12.49 -12.52
C ALA A 176 6.94 -12.10 -11.66
N ILE A 177 6.17 -11.07 -12.08
CA ILE A 177 4.89 -10.73 -11.43
C ILE A 177 3.89 -11.88 -11.57
N GLY A 178 3.72 -12.43 -12.78
CA GLY A 178 2.82 -13.56 -13.02
C GLY A 178 3.17 -14.79 -12.18
N ALA A 179 4.46 -15.09 -12.01
CA ALA A 179 4.94 -16.17 -11.18
C ALA A 179 4.57 -15.98 -9.70
N CYS A 180 4.67 -14.75 -9.16
CA CYS A 180 4.19 -14.46 -7.81
C CYS A 180 2.68 -14.71 -7.67
N LEU A 181 1.87 -14.23 -8.61
CA LEU A 181 0.41 -14.45 -8.59
C LEU A 181 0.07 -15.95 -8.60
N ALA A 182 0.78 -16.72 -9.42
CA ALA A 182 0.63 -18.17 -9.50
C ALA A 182 1.06 -18.87 -8.20
N ALA A 183 2.19 -18.49 -7.61
CA ALA A 183 2.69 -19.05 -6.36
C ALA A 183 1.74 -18.77 -5.19
N MET A 184 1.27 -17.52 -5.03
CA MET A 184 0.37 -17.14 -3.96
C MET A 184 -1.02 -17.79 -4.11
N SER A 185 -1.58 -17.84 -5.32
CA SER A 185 -2.90 -18.44 -5.57
C SER A 185 -2.94 -19.95 -5.35
N ARG A 186 -1.80 -20.64 -5.51
CA ARG A 186 -1.67 -22.09 -5.30
C ARG A 186 -1.25 -22.46 -3.88
N ALA A 187 -0.81 -21.49 -3.09
CA ALA A 187 -0.36 -21.73 -1.72
C ALA A 187 -1.50 -22.31 -0.86
N ARG A 188 -1.16 -23.30 -0.05
CA ARG A 188 -2.08 -24.01 0.85
C ARG A 188 -2.07 -23.42 2.26
N VAL A 189 -1.08 -22.58 2.56
CA VAL A 189 -0.92 -21.87 3.82
C VAL A 189 -1.74 -20.58 3.86
N PRO A 190 -2.16 -20.09 5.04
CA PRO A 190 -2.85 -18.81 5.14
C PRO A 190 -1.94 -17.66 4.70
N ILE A 191 -2.49 -16.75 3.88
CA ILE A 191 -1.85 -15.52 3.43
C ILE A 191 -2.65 -14.32 3.91
N ILE A 192 -1.99 -13.42 4.62
CA ILE A 192 -2.53 -12.12 5.04
C ILE A 192 -1.72 -11.02 4.37
N THR A 193 -2.38 -10.23 3.53
CA THR A 193 -1.79 -9.08 2.85
C THR A 193 -2.22 -7.80 3.52
N THR A 194 -1.28 -6.90 3.77
CA THR A 194 -1.55 -5.57 4.33
C THR A 194 -0.94 -4.50 3.45
N ILE A 195 -1.78 -3.65 2.88
CA ILE A 195 -1.36 -2.44 2.17
C ILE A 195 -1.02 -1.38 3.24
N ILE A 196 0.26 -1.30 3.56
CA ILE A 196 0.79 -0.41 4.61
C ILE A 196 1.11 0.99 4.06
N GLY A 197 1.27 1.13 2.75
CA GLY A 197 1.49 2.40 2.06
C GLY A 197 0.81 2.39 0.71
N GLU A 198 1.58 2.57 -0.36
CA GLU A 198 1.05 2.58 -1.72
C GLU A 198 0.89 1.15 -2.27
N GLY A 199 -0.28 0.87 -2.84
CA GLY A 199 -0.57 -0.34 -3.62
C GLY A 199 -0.54 -0.03 -5.10
N GLY A 200 0.64 0.16 -5.68
CA GLY A 200 0.81 0.47 -7.10
C GLY A 200 0.71 -0.75 -8.03
N SER A 201 -0.43 -0.90 -8.70
CA SER A 201 -0.64 -1.75 -9.88
C SER A 201 -0.14 -3.21 -9.71
N GLY A 202 0.36 -3.82 -10.80
CA GLY A 202 0.90 -5.18 -10.82
C GLY A 202 2.08 -5.40 -9.87
N GLY A 203 2.90 -4.38 -9.62
CA GLY A 203 4.03 -4.47 -8.68
C GLY A 203 3.57 -4.64 -7.22
N ALA A 204 2.44 -4.03 -6.85
CA ALA A 204 1.78 -4.29 -5.58
C ALA A 204 1.07 -5.65 -5.58
N LEU A 205 0.39 -5.99 -6.68
CA LEU A 205 -0.35 -7.25 -6.82
C LEU A 205 0.56 -8.48 -6.72
N ALA A 206 1.83 -8.38 -7.11
CA ALA A 206 2.83 -9.43 -6.91
C ALA A 206 2.97 -9.87 -5.44
N LEU A 207 2.66 -8.99 -4.47
CA LEU A 207 2.62 -9.30 -3.04
C LEU A 207 1.18 -9.28 -2.49
N GLY A 208 0.19 -9.12 -3.36
CA GLY A 208 -1.16 -8.67 -3.03
C GLY A 208 -2.21 -9.77 -2.93
N VAL A 209 -1.90 -11.00 -3.37
CA VAL A 209 -2.86 -12.12 -3.41
C VAL A 209 -2.92 -12.79 -2.03
N GLY A 210 -3.93 -12.46 -1.24
CA GLY A 210 -4.10 -13.01 0.12
C GLY A 210 -5.49 -13.60 0.38
N ASN A 211 -5.60 -14.48 1.38
CA ASN A 211 -6.91 -14.90 1.90
C ASN A 211 -7.63 -13.74 2.59
N ARG A 212 -6.85 -12.85 3.22
CA ARG A 212 -7.33 -11.59 3.79
C ARG A 212 -6.45 -10.47 3.28
N VAL A 213 -7.09 -9.39 2.84
CA VAL A 213 -6.40 -8.19 2.36
C VAL A 213 -6.87 -7.00 3.20
N HIS A 214 -5.92 -6.41 3.91
CA HIS A 214 -6.12 -5.25 4.75
C HIS A 214 -5.53 -4.03 4.06
N VAL A 215 -6.22 -2.89 4.19
CA VAL A 215 -5.70 -1.59 3.74
C VAL A 215 -5.70 -0.70 4.97
N LEU A 216 -4.53 -0.12 5.31
CA LEU A 216 -4.47 0.88 6.36
C LEU A 216 -5.31 2.10 5.97
N GLU A 217 -5.86 2.81 6.94
CA GLU A 217 -6.82 3.90 6.71
C GLU A 217 -6.40 4.91 5.63
N TYR A 218 -5.11 5.28 5.61
CA TYR A 218 -4.52 6.18 4.62
C TYR A 218 -3.63 5.46 3.60
N GLY A 219 -3.79 4.15 3.43
CA GLY A 219 -3.20 3.38 2.33
C GLY A 219 -4.03 3.57 1.06
N THR A 220 -3.37 3.41 -0.08
CA THR A 220 -4.02 3.50 -1.39
C THR A 220 -3.80 2.21 -2.17
N TYR A 221 -4.74 1.82 -3.01
CA TYR A 221 -4.57 0.67 -3.92
C TYR A 221 -5.15 1.03 -5.28
N SER A 222 -4.37 0.96 -6.36
CA SER A 222 -4.82 1.37 -7.69
C SER A 222 -4.18 0.57 -8.80
N VAL A 223 -4.89 0.44 -9.92
CA VAL A 223 -4.37 -0.15 -11.17
C VAL A 223 -3.33 0.75 -11.86
N ILE A 224 -3.40 2.06 -11.63
CA ILE A 224 -2.51 3.09 -12.19
C ILE A 224 -2.32 4.23 -11.18
N SER A 225 -1.18 4.92 -11.21
CA SER A 225 -1.00 6.12 -10.39
C SER A 225 -2.02 7.20 -10.78
N PRO A 226 -2.47 8.04 -9.84
CA PRO A 226 -3.33 9.18 -10.16
C PRO A 226 -2.72 10.09 -11.23
N GLU A 227 -1.43 10.33 -11.16
CA GLU A 227 -0.68 11.12 -12.15
C GLU A 227 -0.72 10.49 -13.54
N GLY A 228 -0.49 9.18 -13.64
CA GLY A 228 -0.53 8.46 -14.91
C GLY A 228 -1.93 8.43 -15.52
N CYS A 229 -2.95 8.26 -14.69
CA CYS A 229 -4.36 8.36 -15.11
C CYS A 229 -4.68 9.76 -15.64
N ALA A 230 -4.26 10.80 -14.92
CA ALA A 230 -4.46 12.19 -15.28
C ALA A 230 -3.80 12.51 -16.64
N SER A 231 -2.55 12.09 -16.85
CA SER A 231 -1.85 12.30 -18.11
C SER A 231 -2.47 11.56 -19.31
N ILE A 232 -3.17 10.45 -19.09
CA ILE A 232 -3.81 9.69 -20.17
C ILE A 232 -5.19 10.26 -20.50
N LEU A 233 -6.07 10.37 -19.49
CA LEU A 233 -7.48 10.70 -19.72
C LEU A 233 -7.72 12.19 -19.90
N TRP A 234 -6.94 13.04 -19.23
CA TRP A 234 -7.05 14.50 -19.33
C TRP A 234 -5.90 15.14 -20.09
N LYS A 235 -4.88 14.37 -20.50
CA LYS A 235 -3.64 14.90 -21.13
C LYS A 235 -2.92 15.93 -20.25
N ASP A 236 -3.12 15.85 -18.93
CA ASP A 236 -2.60 16.80 -17.95
C ASP A 236 -2.34 16.10 -16.61
N GLY A 237 -1.07 15.96 -16.25
CA GLY A 237 -0.66 15.35 -14.98
C GLY A 237 -1.01 16.17 -13.73
N ALA A 238 -1.31 17.46 -13.88
CA ALA A 238 -1.70 18.32 -12.75
C ALA A 238 -3.07 17.94 -12.18
N LYS A 239 -3.90 17.24 -12.96
CA LYS A 239 -5.24 16.75 -12.56
C LYS A 239 -5.21 15.43 -11.77
N ALA A 240 -4.12 15.18 -11.07
CA ALA A 240 -3.95 13.95 -10.28
C ALA A 240 -4.96 13.85 -9.12
N ASP A 241 -5.41 14.99 -8.58
CA ASP A 241 -6.45 15.07 -7.56
C ASP A 241 -7.82 14.63 -8.10
N GLU A 242 -8.21 15.13 -9.29
CA GLU A 242 -9.42 14.72 -10.00
C GLU A 242 -9.37 13.22 -10.33
N ALA A 243 -8.23 12.74 -10.84
CA ALA A 243 -8.00 11.33 -11.14
C ALA A 243 -8.10 10.45 -9.89
N ALA A 244 -7.49 10.86 -8.76
CA ALA A 244 -7.54 10.12 -7.50
C ALA A 244 -8.98 9.96 -6.99
N ALA A 245 -9.82 11.00 -7.12
CA ALA A 245 -11.22 10.95 -6.75
C ALA A 245 -12.03 9.98 -7.63
N ARG A 246 -11.77 9.97 -8.94
CA ARG A 246 -12.45 9.10 -9.91
C ARG A 246 -12.05 7.62 -9.76
N LEU A 247 -10.77 7.35 -9.48
CA LEU A 247 -10.24 5.99 -9.35
C LEU A 247 -10.70 5.27 -8.08
N ARG A 248 -11.22 5.98 -7.07
CA ARG A 248 -11.71 5.41 -5.79
C ARG A 248 -10.67 4.51 -5.09
N ILE A 249 -9.46 5.03 -4.95
CA ILE A 249 -8.25 4.28 -4.53
C ILE A 249 -8.03 4.20 -3.02
N THR A 250 -8.92 4.80 -2.22
CA THR A 250 -8.74 4.94 -0.77
C THR A 250 -9.34 3.76 -0.01
N ALA A 251 -8.83 3.47 1.20
CA ALA A 251 -9.29 2.34 2.02
C ALA A 251 -10.84 2.23 2.18
N PRO A 252 -11.59 3.32 2.46
CA PRO A 252 -13.06 3.26 2.58
C PRO A 252 -13.78 2.89 1.27
N SER A 253 -13.14 3.10 0.11
CA SER A 253 -13.72 2.75 -1.18
C SER A 253 -13.82 1.23 -1.37
N PHE A 254 -12.94 0.45 -0.74
CA PHE A 254 -12.91 -1.01 -0.86
C PHE A 254 -13.92 -1.71 0.07
N SER A 255 -14.20 -1.15 1.25
CA SER A 255 -15.17 -1.71 2.19
C SER A 255 -16.61 -1.69 1.67
N ASN A 256 -16.93 -0.75 0.77
CA ASN A 256 -18.26 -0.63 0.15
C ASN A 256 -18.37 -1.37 -1.19
N SER A 257 -17.27 -1.96 -1.69
CA SER A 257 -17.32 -2.76 -2.91
C SER A 257 -18.05 -4.07 -2.60
N ARG A 258 -19.14 -4.38 -3.33
CA ARG A 258 -19.89 -5.65 -3.23
C ARG A 258 -19.07 -6.88 -3.68
N SER A 259 -17.78 -6.70 -3.92
CA SER A 259 -16.83 -7.73 -4.28
C SER A 259 -16.64 -8.64 -3.08
N SER A 260 -16.73 -9.96 -3.28
CA SER A 260 -16.57 -11.05 -2.30
C SER A 260 -15.20 -11.12 -1.59
N ILE A 261 -14.39 -10.06 -1.67
CA ILE A 261 -13.09 -9.94 -1.02
C ILE A 261 -13.32 -9.24 0.33
N ALA A 262 -13.01 -9.93 1.43
CA ALA A 262 -13.13 -9.37 2.77
C ALA A 262 -12.03 -8.31 3.00
N TRP A 263 -12.37 -7.05 2.72
CA TRP A 263 -11.55 -5.90 3.06
C TRP A 263 -11.85 -5.48 4.50
N SER A 264 -10.83 -5.39 5.35
CA SER A 264 -10.98 -4.70 6.65
C SER A 264 -10.07 -3.49 6.71
N THR A 265 -10.66 -2.34 7.03
CA THR A 265 -9.92 -1.14 7.38
C THR A 265 -9.35 -1.36 8.78
N SER A 266 -8.03 -1.29 8.90
CA SER A 266 -7.39 -1.28 10.21
C SER A 266 -7.07 0.17 10.57
N PRO A 267 -7.48 0.67 11.76
CA PRO A 267 -6.98 1.94 12.24
C PRO A 267 -5.45 1.85 12.33
N PRO A 268 -4.71 2.96 12.16
CA PRO A 268 -3.26 2.95 12.30
C PRO A 268 -2.88 2.61 13.76
N ALA A 269 -2.74 1.32 14.07
CA ALA A 269 -2.23 0.83 15.33
C ALA A 269 -0.68 0.86 15.31
N VAL A 270 -0.11 2.03 15.04
CA VAL A 270 1.29 2.30 15.33
C VAL A 270 1.34 3.62 16.08
N ARG A 271 1.15 3.55 17.40
CA ARG A 271 1.66 4.61 18.28
C ARG A 271 3.18 4.55 18.20
N ILE A 272 3.77 5.26 17.24
CA ILE A 272 5.21 5.54 17.24
C ILE A 272 5.49 6.24 18.57
N ARG A 273 6.15 5.53 19.48
CA ARG A 273 6.52 6.03 20.80
C ARG A 273 7.72 6.96 20.63
N THR A 274 7.49 8.15 20.07
CA THR A 274 8.52 9.20 20.04
C THR A 274 8.80 9.64 21.47
N THR A 275 10.00 9.30 21.96
CA THR A 275 10.69 9.89 23.12
C THR A 275 9.86 10.08 24.40
N ARG A 276 9.98 9.14 25.33
CA ARG A 276 9.55 9.31 26.73
C ARG A 276 10.75 9.78 27.55
N PRO A 277 10.70 10.89 28.32
CA PRO A 277 11.46 10.99 29.54
C PRO A 277 10.70 10.28 30.68
N LEU A 278 11.48 9.90 31.68
CA LEU A 278 11.15 9.06 32.83
C LEU A 278 9.90 9.48 33.63
N ARG A 279 9.08 8.49 34.01
CA ARG A 279 8.69 8.31 35.42
C ARG A 279 8.28 6.86 35.67
N ALA A 280 8.94 6.29 36.66
CA ALA A 280 8.87 4.91 37.10
C ALA A 280 7.79 4.69 38.19
N LEU A 281 7.59 3.40 38.52
CA LEU A 281 6.94 2.82 39.71
C LEU A 281 5.39 2.87 39.65
N SER A 282 4.62 1.79 39.83
CA SER A 282 4.82 0.56 40.60
C SER A 282 3.77 -0.50 40.26
N THR A 283 4.08 -1.77 40.56
CA THR A 283 3.28 -3.01 40.71
C THR A 283 3.38 -4.11 39.61
N PRO A 284 3.52 -5.40 40.00
CA PRO A 284 3.90 -6.53 39.13
C PRO A 284 2.69 -7.38 38.64
N PRO A 285 2.87 -8.36 37.73
CA PRO A 285 1.80 -8.94 36.94
C PRO A 285 1.09 -10.09 37.65
N SER A 286 -0.25 -10.17 37.55
CA SER A 286 -1.00 -11.37 37.92
C SER A 286 -1.35 -12.17 36.67
N ALA A 287 -0.79 -13.37 36.60
CA ALA A 287 -1.13 -14.41 35.65
C ALA A 287 -2.44 -15.08 36.04
N LYS A 288 -3.43 -15.13 35.15
CA LYS A 288 -4.43 -16.20 35.14
C LYS A 288 -4.69 -16.68 33.72
N ARG A 289 -4.24 -17.92 33.50
CA ARG A 289 -4.61 -18.81 32.40
C ARG A 289 -6.14 -18.95 32.34
N SER A 290 -6.69 -18.98 31.13
CA SER A 290 -7.82 -19.84 30.82
C SER A 290 -7.57 -20.52 29.48
N ARG A 291 -7.47 -21.85 29.55
CA ARG A 291 -7.52 -22.75 28.41
C ARG A 291 -8.99 -22.95 28.10
N SER A 292 -9.42 -22.76 26.86
CA SER A 292 -10.53 -23.55 26.33
C SER A 292 -10.27 -23.90 24.88
N CYS A 293 -10.25 -25.21 24.68
CA CYS A 293 -10.13 -25.91 23.42
C CYS A 293 -11.52 -25.94 22.78
N SER A 294 -11.67 -25.50 21.52
CA SER A 294 -12.80 -25.94 20.70
C SER A 294 -12.41 -26.09 19.22
N ARG A 295 -12.15 -27.36 18.90
CA ARG A 295 -12.53 -28.10 17.68
C ARG A 295 -12.26 -27.48 16.30
N ARG A 296 -11.28 -28.12 15.66
CA ARG A 296 -11.09 -28.32 14.21
C ARG A 296 -12.40 -28.35 13.41
N ARG A 297 -12.41 -27.64 12.28
CA ARG A 297 -13.20 -27.98 11.08
C ARG A 297 -12.24 -28.19 9.91
N PRO A 298 -12.55 -29.10 8.96
CA PRO A 298 -11.59 -29.63 8.02
C PRO A 298 -11.30 -28.65 6.89
N THR A 299 -10.04 -28.64 6.45
CA THR A 299 -9.53 -28.00 5.25
C THR A 299 -10.01 -28.78 4.02
N SER A 300 -11.02 -28.27 3.33
CA SER A 300 -11.27 -28.61 1.93
C SER A 300 -12.12 -27.55 1.26
N SER A 301 -11.61 -27.02 0.14
CA SER A 301 -12.34 -26.24 -0.87
C SER A 301 -12.65 -24.76 -0.58
N PHE A 302 -11.62 -23.91 -0.55
CA PHE A 302 -11.78 -22.47 -0.84
C PHE A 302 -10.48 -21.91 -1.43
N ALA A 303 -10.26 -22.09 -2.73
CA ALA A 303 -9.14 -21.44 -3.43
C ALA A 303 -9.36 -21.11 -4.92
N ILE A 304 -10.51 -21.40 -5.54
CA ILE A 304 -10.67 -21.17 -7.00
C ILE A 304 -11.68 -20.05 -7.33
N ALA A 305 -12.56 -19.65 -6.41
CA ALA A 305 -13.68 -18.75 -6.77
C ALA A 305 -13.37 -17.24 -6.70
N THR A 306 -12.33 -16.79 -6.00
CA THR A 306 -12.15 -15.35 -5.71
C THR A 306 -11.56 -14.54 -6.87
N ILE A 307 -10.79 -15.16 -7.77
CA ILE A 307 -10.18 -14.45 -8.90
C ILE A 307 -11.19 -14.27 -10.05
N ALA A 308 -12.12 -15.23 -10.23
CA ALA A 308 -13.09 -15.19 -11.33
C ALA A 308 -14.19 -14.12 -11.15
N SER A 309 -14.52 -13.72 -9.92
CA SER A 309 -15.61 -12.77 -9.65
C SER A 309 -15.27 -11.30 -9.87
N ALA A 310 -14.01 -10.96 -10.18
CA ALA A 310 -13.59 -9.57 -10.36
C ALA A 310 -13.99 -8.96 -11.72
N SER A 311 -14.52 -9.75 -12.67
CA SER A 311 -14.80 -9.30 -14.05
C SER A 311 -16.25 -9.50 -14.52
N SER A 312 -17.15 -10.10 -13.72
CA SER A 312 -18.53 -10.35 -14.15
C SER A 312 -19.56 -9.40 -13.52
N ALA A 313 -19.43 -8.10 -13.78
CA ALA A 313 -20.54 -7.15 -13.60
C ALA A 313 -21.10 -6.82 -14.98
N ARG A 314 -22.35 -7.24 -15.21
CA ARG A 314 -23.05 -7.29 -16.49
C ARG A 314 -23.26 -5.92 -17.16
N SER A 315 -23.26 -5.97 -18.48
CA SER A 315 -23.89 -5.09 -19.47
C SER A 315 -25.13 -4.33 -18.98
N SER A 316 -25.10 -3.00 -19.15
CA SER A 316 -26.29 -2.13 -19.08
C SER A 316 -27.12 -2.23 -20.38
N PRO A 317 -28.44 -1.95 -20.33
CA PRO A 317 -29.37 -2.27 -21.41
C PRO A 317 -29.35 -1.24 -22.54
N GLU A 318 -29.82 -1.71 -23.70
CA GLU A 318 -29.99 -1.04 -24.99
C GLU A 318 -30.58 0.38 -24.88
N ALA A 319 -30.02 1.31 -25.66
CA ALA A 319 -30.67 2.57 -26.01
C ALA A 319 -31.42 2.40 -27.34
N PRO A 320 -32.60 3.06 -27.51
CA PRO A 320 -33.52 2.73 -28.59
C PRO A 320 -33.07 3.30 -29.94
N SER A 321 -33.45 2.55 -30.98
CA SER A 321 -33.32 2.86 -32.40
C SER A 321 -33.99 4.17 -32.81
N SER A 322 -33.27 4.99 -33.58
CA SER A 322 -33.89 5.89 -34.56
C SER A 322 -33.22 5.66 -35.92
N ALA A 323 -33.99 5.03 -36.81
CA ALA A 323 -33.69 4.92 -38.23
C ALA A 323 -34.32 6.11 -38.98
N SER A 324 -33.57 6.68 -39.93
CA SER A 324 -33.95 7.58 -41.04
C SER A 324 -32.73 8.47 -41.33
N SER A 325 -32.13 8.59 -42.52
CA SER A 325 -32.54 8.29 -43.90
C SER A 325 -31.34 8.50 -44.85
N ALA A 326 -31.32 7.73 -45.96
CA ALA A 326 -30.84 8.08 -47.32
C ALA A 326 -29.40 8.59 -47.52
N GLN A 327 -28.50 7.78 -48.09
CA GLN A 327 -28.21 7.61 -49.54
C GLN A 327 -27.30 8.67 -50.17
N ASN A 328 -26.38 8.16 -51.01
CA ASN A 328 -25.49 8.82 -52.00
C ASN A 328 -24.17 9.42 -51.51
N ALA A 329 -23.05 8.74 -51.82
CA ALA A 329 -22.29 9.02 -53.05
C ALA A 329 -20.95 8.26 -53.06
N THR A 330 -20.88 7.20 -53.86
CA THR A 330 -19.65 6.68 -54.48
C THR A 330 -19.21 7.63 -55.58
N ARG A 331 -17.96 8.14 -55.54
CA ARG A 331 -17.10 8.33 -56.73
C ARG A 331 -15.67 8.73 -56.37
N THR A 332 -14.76 7.80 -56.65
CA THR A 332 -13.45 7.98 -57.34
C THR A 332 -12.49 9.11 -56.90
N ARG A 333 -11.32 8.73 -56.38
CA ARG A 333 -10.04 9.08 -57.04
C ARG A 333 -8.91 8.16 -56.61
N GLN A 334 -8.46 7.36 -57.57
CA GLN A 334 -7.21 6.62 -57.62
C GLN A 334 -6.11 7.59 -58.10
N GLU A 335 -4.84 7.23 -57.84
CA GLU A 335 -3.60 7.82 -58.37
C GLU A 335 -3.06 9.11 -57.72
N ARG A 336 -1.99 8.94 -56.93
CA ARG A 336 -0.68 9.51 -57.27
C ARG A 336 0.45 8.72 -56.62
N ASP A 337 1.33 8.27 -57.48
CA ASP A 337 2.53 7.47 -57.27
C ASP A 337 3.64 8.14 -56.46
N ASN A 338 4.38 7.27 -55.77
CA ASN A 338 5.84 7.17 -55.70
C ASN A 338 6.66 8.38 -56.21
N ASN A 339 7.49 8.95 -55.34
CA ASN A 339 8.92 9.06 -55.65
C ASN A 339 9.79 9.25 -54.40
N VAL A 340 10.72 8.31 -54.22
CA VAL A 340 11.92 8.39 -53.37
C VAL A 340 13.08 8.78 -54.29
N PRO A 341 14.10 9.52 -53.81
CA PRO A 341 15.45 9.10 -54.15
C PRO A 341 16.39 9.06 -52.95
N HIS A 342 17.23 8.03 -52.97
CA HIS A 342 18.45 7.92 -52.18
C HIS A 342 19.51 8.92 -52.66
N ALA A 343 20.14 9.61 -51.71
CA ALA A 343 21.58 9.81 -51.60
C ALA A 343 21.90 10.16 -50.14
#